data_AF-A0A7V3ITT1-F1
#
_entry.id   AF-A0A7V3ITT1-F1
#
_cell.length_a   1.000
_cell.length_b   1.000
_cell.length_c   1.000
_cell.angle_alpha   90.00
_cell.angle_beta   90.00
_cell.angle_gamma   90.00
#
_symmetry.space_group_name_H-M   'P 1'
#
loop_
_entity.id
_entity.type
_entity.pdbx_description
1 polymer ?
#
loop_
_entity_poly.entity_id
_entity_poly.type
_entity_poly.pdbx_seq_one_letter_code
_entity_poly.pdbx_strand_id
1 'polypeptide(L)'
;MTFLAQSQISQPELFHCKKIIVTKHDIQVHNFSIQKTGFKIMLQDSLSVPSTDYQMNFVTGQLHLKNFKAYQSKSITIYYLEYPKAYRKVYKKYDYDIVKQDSLHSIKLLPEKNTRNPKPLDGLKTQGSITRGFSAGNNQSLVMQSGLDLKIEGQLSDKLKVKAVLNDDNLPQAYAGISQSYKEFNRIYLQLFAPNWSATGGDLLLDEQSDYFLKFQRKAQGLSVQIGQKDQQLKVTGGIIDGQFGINRFKGIDGNQGPYTLKGNQGENYIFIIPDSDKVYVNGQLLKRGLDQDYIINYDTAELRFNPTFPITSNQRIVVEFNYTNQHYVRYLNFNRYRHQNDKSSWSVFSFIETDAKNQTLLYDLTPEQVEALKNAGDNVDELWIEAAKPASFDENKILYKKVQNGSVSYYQYTNQDEPDLYEVKFSFAGQNKGSYQISQVTAIGKIYEYIGSNQGDYEPKIKLTPPVSKKFVGVNYRFNPNTKTDLFVSGIINHTDQNLFSKIDDQNDIGGAFHLKWDQNIFQKAEKNIRLLTKYDYVDANFTPLDPYRPVEF
;
A
#
# COMPACT_ATOMS: atom_id res chain seq x y z
N MET A 1 -22.99 14.30 -3.39
CA MET A 1 -23.86 14.42 -2.22
C MET A 1 -22.99 14.48 -0.98
N THR A 2 -22.73 15.67 -0.48
CA THR A 2 -21.90 15.91 0.70
C THR A 2 -22.84 16.09 1.88
N PHE A 3 -22.92 15.11 2.78
CA PHE A 3 -23.70 15.25 4.01
C PHE A 3 -22.87 16.10 5.00
N LEU A 4 -23.16 17.41 5.04
CA LEU A 4 -22.76 18.30 6.13
C LEU A 4 -23.77 18.16 7.27
N ALA A 5 -23.38 17.48 8.34
CA ALA A 5 -24.15 17.50 9.59
C ALA A 5 -23.79 18.79 10.35
N GLN A 6 -24.66 19.80 10.27
CA GLN A 6 -24.63 20.94 11.19
C GLN A 6 -25.18 20.48 12.54
N SER A 7 -24.32 20.33 13.54
CA SER A 7 -24.77 20.31 14.93
C SER A 7 -24.84 21.74 15.45
N GLN A 8 -26.06 22.29 15.56
CA GLN A 8 -26.32 23.46 16.39
C GLN A 8 -26.03 23.10 17.85
N ILE A 9 -24.94 23.62 18.40
CA ILE A 9 -24.71 23.61 19.84
C ILE A 9 -25.52 24.76 20.41
N SER A 10 -26.71 24.47 20.92
CA SER A 10 -27.34 25.34 21.92
C SER A 10 -26.42 25.36 23.14
N GLN A 11 -25.97 26.53 23.58
CA GLN A 11 -25.26 26.66 24.85
C GLN A 11 -26.29 26.52 25.98
N PRO A 12 -26.31 25.42 26.76
CA PRO A 12 -27.07 25.40 27.99
C PRO A 12 -26.41 26.35 29.00
N GLU A 13 -27.20 27.09 29.77
CA GLU A 13 -26.73 27.90 30.89
C GLU A 13 -25.81 27.04 31.79
N LEU A 14 -24.50 27.28 31.71
CA LEU A 14 -23.49 26.42 32.35
C LEU A 14 -23.52 26.51 33.89
N PHE A 15 -24.05 27.60 34.44
CA PHE A 15 -24.08 27.89 35.87
C PHE A 15 -25.38 27.44 36.54
N HIS A 16 -25.25 26.52 37.48
CA HIS A 16 -26.33 26.10 38.35
C HIS A 16 -26.23 26.78 39.72
N CYS A 17 -27.40 27.05 40.30
CA CYS A 17 -27.55 27.67 41.62
C CYS A 17 -28.47 26.81 42.48
N LYS A 18 -28.05 26.49 43.71
CA LYS A 18 -28.83 25.73 44.67
C LYS A 18 -28.86 26.46 46.01
N LYS A 19 -30.03 26.98 46.38
CA LYS A 19 -30.28 27.63 47.67
C LYS A 19 -30.81 26.62 48.67
N ILE A 20 -30.22 26.58 49.85
CA ILE A 20 -30.56 25.65 50.92
C ILE A 20 -30.53 26.33 52.28
N ILE A 21 -31.27 25.78 53.24
CA ILE A 21 -31.16 26.13 54.66
C ILE A 21 -30.27 25.07 55.31
N VAL A 22 -29.24 25.51 56.04
CA VAL A 22 -28.26 24.62 56.64
C VAL A 22 -28.84 23.94 57.89
N THR A 23 -29.16 22.65 57.76
CA THR A 23 -29.72 21.82 58.85
C THR A 23 -28.78 20.69 59.29
N LYS A 24 -27.75 20.37 58.50
CA LYS A 24 -26.78 19.29 58.76
C LYS A 24 -25.38 19.66 58.28
N HIS A 25 -24.38 18.96 58.81
CA HIS A 25 -22.96 19.15 58.45
C HIS A 25 -22.67 18.76 57.00
N ASP A 26 -23.25 17.63 56.55
CA ASP A 26 -23.04 17.09 55.21
C ASP A 26 -24.24 17.35 54.30
N ILE A 27 -24.00 18.07 53.22
CA ILE A 27 -25.00 18.53 52.27
C ILE A 27 -24.69 17.92 50.90
N GLN A 28 -25.66 17.21 50.33
CA GLN A 28 -25.56 16.76 48.95
C GLN A 28 -25.88 17.94 48.01
N VAL A 29 -24.86 18.48 47.35
CA VAL A 29 -25.02 19.58 46.39
C VAL A 29 -25.59 19.02 45.10
N HIS A 30 -25.02 17.93 44.59
CA HIS A 30 -25.41 17.30 43.32
C HIS A 30 -25.07 15.80 43.33
N ASN A 31 -25.81 14.95 42.59
CA ASN A 31 -25.63 13.49 42.62
C ASN A 31 -24.48 12.98 41.71
N PHE A 32 -23.87 13.87 40.95
CA PHE A 32 -22.73 13.60 40.07
C PHE A 32 -21.61 14.59 40.35
N SER A 33 -20.42 14.30 39.83
CA SER A 33 -19.26 15.18 39.92
C SER A 33 -19.55 16.59 39.38
N ILE A 34 -19.03 17.59 40.07
CA ILE A 34 -19.15 19.01 39.73
C ILE A 34 -17.77 19.61 39.49
N GLN A 35 -17.66 20.66 38.68
CA GLN A 35 -16.36 21.29 38.42
C GLN A 35 -15.91 22.15 39.62
N LYS A 36 -14.60 22.19 39.85
CA LYS A 36 -13.99 23.07 40.86
C LYS A 36 -14.03 24.54 40.42
N THR A 37 -13.89 24.79 39.13
CA THR A 37 -13.99 26.12 38.52
C THR A 37 -15.40 26.67 38.67
N GLY A 38 -15.53 27.92 39.12
CA GLY A 38 -16.82 28.58 39.30
C GLY A 38 -17.59 28.18 40.58
N PHE A 39 -17.06 27.27 41.40
CA PHE A 39 -17.69 26.92 42.66
C PHE A 39 -17.61 28.04 43.69
N LYS A 40 -18.74 28.50 44.21
CA LYS A 40 -18.81 29.49 45.30
C LYS A 40 -20.04 29.25 46.18
N ILE A 41 -19.91 29.59 47.47
CA ILE A 41 -21.00 29.52 48.45
C ILE A 41 -21.23 30.93 48.99
N MET A 42 -22.46 31.41 48.91
CA MET A 42 -22.87 32.72 49.39
C MET A 42 -23.84 32.57 50.56
N LEU A 43 -23.59 33.24 51.67
CA LEU A 43 -24.51 33.38 52.79
C LEU A 43 -25.49 34.51 52.51
N GLN A 44 -26.79 34.22 52.61
CA GLN A 44 -27.87 35.20 52.36
C GLN A 44 -27.67 36.01 51.07
N ASP A 45 -27.17 35.33 50.01
CA ASP A 45 -26.94 35.88 48.67
C ASP A 45 -25.96 37.07 48.57
N SER A 46 -25.24 37.40 49.65
CA SER A 46 -24.47 38.66 49.76
C SER A 46 -23.02 38.46 50.21
N LEU A 47 -22.76 37.50 51.10
CA LEU A 47 -21.46 37.30 51.73
C LEU A 47 -20.84 35.97 51.30
N SER A 48 -19.61 35.98 50.78
CA SER A 48 -18.90 34.75 50.42
C SER A 48 -18.51 33.96 51.68
N VAL A 49 -18.82 32.66 51.71
CA VAL A 49 -18.37 31.76 52.78
C VAL A 49 -16.88 31.43 52.57
N PRO A 50 -16.01 31.66 53.57
CA PRO A 50 -14.58 31.37 53.46
C PRO A 50 -14.31 29.88 53.16
N SER A 51 -13.32 29.60 52.31
CA SER A 51 -12.92 28.22 51.96
C SER A 51 -12.36 27.42 53.15
N THR A 52 -11.99 28.08 54.24
CA THR A 52 -11.61 27.45 55.51
C THR A 52 -12.79 26.81 56.24
N ASP A 53 -14.01 27.28 55.99
CA ASP A 53 -15.21 26.89 56.73
C ASP A 53 -15.94 25.68 56.13
N TYR A 54 -15.47 25.19 54.98
CA TYR A 54 -16.06 24.04 54.30
C TYR A 54 -15.02 23.18 53.59
N GLN A 55 -15.45 21.99 53.19
CA GLN A 55 -14.73 21.10 52.30
C GLN A 55 -15.70 20.53 51.27
N MET A 56 -15.38 20.70 50.00
CA MET A 56 -16.20 20.18 48.90
C MET A 56 -15.53 18.95 48.28
N ASN A 57 -16.24 17.83 48.22
CA ASN A 57 -15.86 16.69 47.40
C ASN A 57 -16.47 16.86 46.00
N PHE A 58 -15.65 17.34 45.06
CA PHE A 58 -16.07 17.60 43.68
C PHE A 58 -16.40 16.33 42.89
N VAL A 59 -15.91 15.16 43.32
CA VAL A 59 -16.18 13.87 42.66
C VAL A 59 -17.58 13.37 43.03
N THR A 60 -17.94 13.44 44.32
CA THR A 60 -19.23 12.92 44.82
C THR A 60 -20.32 13.99 44.91
N GLY A 61 -19.98 15.28 44.74
CA GLY A 61 -20.91 16.39 44.85
C GLY A 61 -21.38 16.66 46.29
N GLN A 62 -20.56 16.28 47.28
CA GLN A 62 -20.88 16.40 48.71
C GLN A 62 -20.10 17.54 49.38
N LEU A 63 -20.82 18.44 50.04
CA LEU A 63 -20.27 19.55 50.81
C LEU A 63 -20.29 19.22 52.30
N HIS A 64 -19.14 19.35 52.95
CA HIS A 64 -19.00 19.24 54.40
C HIS A 64 -18.72 20.63 55.00
N LEU A 65 -19.58 21.11 55.89
CA LEU A 65 -19.39 22.38 56.59
C LEU A 65 -18.58 22.15 57.87
N LYS A 66 -17.31 22.59 57.87
CA LYS A 66 -16.40 22.46 59.02
C LYS A 66 -16.87 23.35 60.18
N ASN A 67 -17.41 24.53 59.88
CA ASN A 67 -17.91 25.48 60.87
C ASN A 67 -19.45 25.53 60.89
N PHE A 68 -20.10 24.35 61.00
CA PHE A 68 -21.56 24.21 60.91
C PHE A 68 -22.34 25.17 61.83
N LYS A 69 -21.90 25.37 63.08
CA LYS A 69 -22.59 26.24 64.05
C LYS A 69 -22.73 27.68 63.56
N ALA A 70 -21.75 28.21 62.82
CA ALA A 70 -21.80 29.58 62.28
C ALA A 70 -22.87 29.74 61.19
N TYR A 71 -23.26 28.64 60.54
CA TYR A 71 -24.17 28.61 59.39
C TYR A 71 -25.51 27.94 59.69
N GLN A 72 -25.68 27.29 60.84
CA GLN A 72 -26.89 26.58 61.22
C GLN A 72 -28.13 27.48 61.14
N SER A 73 -29.19 26.97 60.52
CA SER A 73 -30.45 27.68 60.26
C SER A 73 -30.33 28.93 59.37
N LYS A 74 -29.16 29.21 58.79
CA LYS A 74 -28.98 30.27 57.79
C LYS A 74 -29.19 29.70 56.38
N SER A 75 -29.59 30.57 55.46
CA SER A 75 -29.69 30.23 54.04
C SER A 75 -28.35 30.47 53.34
N ILE A 76 -27.86 29.43 52.67
CA ILE A 76 -26.69 29.51 51.79
C ILE A 76 -27.09 29.17 50.36
N THR A 77 -26.41 29.81 49.41
CA THR A 77 -26.60 29.65 47.98
C THR A 77 -25.32 29.15 47.36
N ILE A 78 -25.38 27.97 46.75
CA ILE A 78 -24.24 27.27 46.18
C ILE A 78 -24.30 27.41 44.67
N TYR A 79 -23.27 28.00 44.08
CA TYR A 79 -23.11 28.10 42.64
C TYR A 79 -22.08 27.07 42.18
N TYR A 80 -22.39 26.32 41.12
CA TYR A 80 -21.51 25.29 40.58
C TYR A 80 -21.74 25.08 39.08
N LEU A 81 -20.71 24.52 38.42
CA LEU A 81 -20.76 24.09 37.03
C LEU A 81 -20.86 22.57 36.96
N GLU A 82 -21.70 22.05 36.07
CA GLU A 82 -21.79 20.62 35.78
C GLU A 82 -20.89 20.23 34.60
N TYR A 83 -20.35 19.01 34.62
CA TYR A 83 -19.72 18.45 33.42
C TYR A 83 -20.78 18.20 32.32
N PRO A 84 -20.44 18.33 31.02
CA PRO A 84 -21.37 18.03 29.94
C PRO A 84 -21.99 16.64 30.08
N LYS A 85 -23.28 16.48 29.71
CA LYS A 85 -24.03 15.21 29.87
C LYS A 85 -23.31 13.99 29.26
N ALA A 86 -22.50 14.19 28.22
CA ALA A 86 -21.70 13.15 27.59
C ALA A 86 -20.74 12.45 28.57
N TYR A 87 -20.16 13.19 29.53
CA TYR A 87 -19.25 12.66 30.54
C TYR A 87 -19.98 12.04 31.75
N ARG A 88 -21.30 12.18 31.84
CA ARG A 88 -22.14 11.64 32.93
C ARG A 88 -22.93 10.39 32.55
N LYS A 89 -22.85 9.94 31.29
CA LYS A 89 -23.55 8.72 30.85
C LYS A 89 -22.86 7.50 31.44
N VAL A 90 -23.53 6.82 32.36
CA VAL A 90 -23.12 5.50 32.85
C VAL A 90 -23.75 4.45 31.94
N TYR A 91 -22.91 3.68 31.25
CA TYR A 91 -23.35 2.54 30.46
C TYR A 91 -23.29 1.29 31.35
N LYS A 92 -24.45 0.83 31.82
CA LYS A 92 -24.56 -0.47 32.50
C LYS A 92 -25.10 -1.51 31.52
N LYS A 93 -24.43 -2.66 31.41
CA LYS A 93 -24.92 -3.80 30.61
C LYS A 93 -26.10 -4.52 31.27
N TYR A 94 -26.19 -4.45 32.60
CA TYR A 94 -27.29 -4.98 33.42
C TYR A 94 -27.50 -4.08 34.64
N ASP A 95 -28.76 -3.79 34.99
CA ASP A 95 -29.13 -3.00 36.16
C ASP A 95 -29.58 -3.93 37.29
N TYR A 96 -28.69 -4.19 38.26
CA TYR A 96 -28.94 -5.15 39.35
C TYR A 96 -29.86 -4.59 40.44
N ASP A 97 -30.23 -3.30 40.38
CA ASP A 97 -31.14 -2.67 41.34
C ASP A 97 -32.62 -3.08 41.14
N ILE A 98 -32.94 -3.80 40.05
CA ILE A 98 -34.29 -4.35 39.79
C ILE A 98 -34.51 -5.70 40.52
N VAL A 99 -33.47 -6.29 41.12
CA VAL A 99 -33.60 -7.54 41.88
C VAL A 99 -33.78 -7.25 43.37
N LYS A 100 -34.83 -6.50 43.72
CA LYS A 100 -35.36 -6.38 45.09
C LYS A 100 -36.75 -5.74 45.10
N GLN A 101 -37.77 -6.54 44.81
CA GLN A 101 -39.02 -6.59 45.59
C GLN A 101 -39.98 -7.62 44.98
N ASP A 102 -40.34 -8.61 45.81
CA ASP A 102 -41.50 -9.48 45.62
C ASP A 102 -42.75 -8.69 45.27
N SER A 103 -43.50 -9.16 44.29
CA SER A 103 -44.96 -9.39 44.38
C SER A 103 -45.50 -9.91 43.04
N LEU A 104 -46.12 -11.09 43.10
CA LEU A 104 -46.96 -11.71 42.08
C LEU A 104 -47.90 -10.70 41.39
N HIS A 105 -47.62 -10.29 40.15
CA HIS A 105 -48.62 -9.79 39.20
C HIS A 105 -48.25 -10.26 37.79
N SER A 106 -49.25 -10.82 37.10
CA SER A 106 -49.15 -11.38 35.76
C SER A 106 -48.58 -10.38 34.77
N ILE A 107 -47.36 -10.65 34.28
CA ILE A 107 -46.83 -9.97 33.10
C ILE A 107 -47.64 -10.48 31.90
N LYS A 108 -48.62 -9.68 31.49
CA LYS A 108 -49.30 -9.86 30.21
C LYS A 108 -48.25 -9.56 29.13
N LEU A 109 -47.68 -10.61 28.54
CA LEU A 109 -46.83 -10.49 27.37
C LEU A 109 -47.64 -9.78 26.27
N LEU A 110 -47.34 -8.50 26.05
CA LEU A 110 -47.74 -7.83 24.82
C LEU A 110 -47.14 -8.67 23.69
N PRO A 111 -47.92 -9.08 22.67
CA PRO A 111 -47.35 -9.79 21.55
C PRO A 111 -46.26 -8.92 20.96
N GLU A 112 -45.02 -9.42 20.94
CA GLU A 112 -43.95 -8.83 20.16
C GLU A 112 -44.51 -8.68 18.75
N LYS A 113 -44.76 -7.44 18.33
CA LYS A 113 -44.79 -7.14 16.92
C LYS A 113 -43.42 -7.56 16.42
N ASN A 114 -43.37 -8.69 15.71
CA ASN A 114 -42.26 -9.08 14.86
C ASN A 114 -42.12 -8.05 13.74
N THR A 115 -41.76 -6.81 14.08
CA THR A 115 -40.95 -6.01 13.18
C THR A 115 -39.64 -6.76 13.13
N ARG A 116 -39.46 -7.60 12.11
CA ARG A 116 -38.13 -8.05 11.70
C ARG A 116 -37.33 -6.77 11.46
N ASN A 117 -36.68 -6.28 12.50
CA ASN A 117 -35.62 -5.31 12.35
C ASN A 117 -34.60 -6.04 11.48
N PRO A 118 -34.35 -5.60 10.23
CA PRO A 118 -33.35 -6.25 9.41
C PRO A 118 -32.06 -6.21 10.22
N LYS A 119 -31.58 -7.36 10.68
CA LYS A 119 -30.27 -7.46 11.29
C LYS A 119 -29.30 -7.22 10.14
N PRO A 120 -28.58 -6.08 10.10
CA PRO A 120 -27.50 -5.98 9.13
C PRO A 120 -26.58 -7.18 9.35
N LEU A 121 -26.22 -7.87 8.27
CA LEU A 121 -25.34 -9.05 8.27
C LEU A 121 -25.98 -10.40 8.69
N ASP A 122 -27.31 -10.54 8.72
CA ASP A 122 -27.94 -11.86 8.91
C ASP A 122 -27.52 -12.83 7.79
N GLY A 123 -26.97 -13.99 8.14
CA GLY A 123 -26.36 -14.94 7.18
C GLY A 123 -24.88 -14.72 6.86
N LEU A 124 -24.22 -13.72 7.48
CA LEU A 124 -22.78 -13.49 7.37
C LEU A 124 -22.05 -13.91 8.64
N LYS A 125 -20.93 -14.61 8.45
CA LYS A 125 -19.94 -14.92 9.48
C LYS A 125 -18.85 -13.86 9.42
N THR A 126 -18.50 -13.32 10.58
CA THR A 126 -17.40 -12.38 10.73
C THR A 126 -16.34 -12.99 11.65
N GLN A 127 -15.08 -12.86 11.28
CA GLN A 127 -13.94 -13.34 12.06
C GLN A 127 -12.84 -12.27 12.00
N GLY A 128 -12.22 -11.96 13.13
CA GLY A 128 -11.13 -11.00 13.19
C GLY A 128 -11.17 -10.13 14.44
N SER A 129 -10.43 -9.03 14.44
CA SER A 129 -10.34 -8.09 15.54
C SER A 129 -10.38 -6.63 15.05
N ILE A 130 -10.92 -5.77 15.90
CA ILE A 130 -10.92 -4.33 15.72
C ILE A 130 -10.27 -3.76 16.97
N THR A 131 -9.10 -3.16 16.82
CA THR A 131 -8.33 -2.60 17.94
C THR A 131 -8.40 -1.07 17.87
N ARG A 132 -8.63 -0.44 19.01
CA ARG A 132 -8.62 1.03 19.18
C ARG A 132 -7.83 1.34 20.44
N GLY A 133 -6.63 1.89 20.27
CA GLY A 133 -5.73 2.32 21.34
C GLY A 133 -5.70 3.84 21.45
N PHE A 134 -5.57 4.35 22.66
CA PHE A 134 -5.35 5.77 22.93
C PHE A 134 -4.13 5.90 23.82
N SER A 135 -3.15 6.71 23.43
CA SER A 135 -1.96 7.00 24.23
C SER A 135 -1.83 8.50 24.48
N ALA A 136 -1.58 8.86 25.74
CA ALA A 136 -1.30 10.23 26.16
C ALA A 136 -0.03 10.23 27.03
N GLY A 137 0.85 11.23 26.84
CA GLY A 137 2.10 11.37 27.58
C GLY A 137 2.33 12.80 28.06
N ASN A 138 3.17 12.99 29.08
CA ASN A 138 3.35 14.28 29.78
C ASN A 138 3.75 15.47 28.86
N ASN A 139 4.31 15.21 27.67
CA ASN A 139 4.67 16.21 26.65
C ASN A 139 4.26 15.77 25.22
N GLN A 140 3.25 14.91 25.06
CA GLN A 140 2.80 14.42 23.75
C GLN A 140 1.29 14.58 23.60
N SER A 141 0.85 14.97 22.40
CA SER A 141 -0.57 15.00 22.06
C SER A 141 -1.20 13.60 22.19
N LEU A 142 -2.52 13.55 22.43
CA LEU A 142 -3.29 12.31 22.41
C LEU A 142 -3.16 11.65 21.04
N VAL A 143 -2.56 10.46 20.98
CA VAL A 143 -2.46 9.66 19.75
C VAL A 143 -3.51 8.56 19.81
N MET A 144 -4.34 8.46 18.77
CA MET A 144 -5.26 7.35 18.56
C MET A 144 -4.63 6.36 17.59
N GLN A 145 -4.50 5.11 18.00
CA GLN A 145 -4.07 3.99 17.16
C GLN A 145 -5.27 3.11 16.83
N SER A 146 -5.39 2.71 15.57
CA SER A 146 -6.45 1.83 15.08
C SER A 146 -5.82 0.67 14.35
N GLY A 147 -6.30 -0.54 14.64
CA GLY A 147 -6.01 -1.73 13.85
C GLY A 147 -7.32 -2.39 13.45
N LEU A 148 -7.35 -2.95 12.24
CA LEU A 148 -8.48 -3.72 11.74
C LEU A 148 -7.94 -4.96 11.03
N ASP A 149 -8.33 -6.14 11.49
CA ASP A 149 -8.20 -7.38 10.72
C ASP A 149 -9.58 -8.02 10.74
N LEU A 150 -10.29 -8.03 9.61
CA LEU A 150 -11.66 -8.51 9.54
C LEU A 150 -11.90 -9.31 8.27
N LYS A 151 -12.33 -10.56 8.46
CA LYS A 151 -12.82 -11.46 7.42
C LYS A 151 -14.33 -11.58 7.53
N ILE A 152 -15.02 -11.42 6.41
CA ILE A 152 -16.47 -11.53 6.32
C ILE A 152 -16.78 -12.55 5.24
N GLU A 153 -17.57 -13.58 5.55
CA GLU A 153 -18.04 -14.56 4.58
C GLU A 153 -19.51 -14.89 4.80
N GLY A 154 -20.26 -15.13 3.73
CA GLY A 154 -21.63 -15.62 3.90
C GLY A 154 -22.50 -15.50 2.66
N GLN A 155 -23.78 -15.79 2.85
CA GLN A 155 -24.80 -15.72 1.80
C GLN A 155 -25.61 -14.44 1.98
N LEU A 156 -25.65 -13.61 0.94
CA LEU A 156 -26.53 -12.44 0.86
C LEU A 156 -27.93 -12.82 0.33
N SER A 157 -28.01 -13.90 -0.44
CA SER A 157 -29.24 -14.55 -0.90
C SER A 157 -28.94 -16.01 -1.30
N ASP A 158 -29.96 -16.76 -1.73
CA ASP A 158 -29.82 -18.17 -2.17
C ASP A 158 -28.73 -18.38 -3.23
N LYS A 159 -28.45 -17.35 -4.05
CA LYS A 159 -27.50 -17.42 -5.16
C LYS A 159 -26.31 -16.48 -5.02
N LEU A 160 -26.35 -15.51 -4.13
CA LEU A 160 -25.30 -14.50 -3.97
C LEU A 160 -24.52 -14.72 -2.69
N LYS A 161 -23.21 -14.86 -2.83
CA LYS A 161 -22.27 -15.00 -1.72
C LYS A 161 -21.29 -13.84 -1.70
N VAL A 162 -20.80 -13.53 -0.50
CA VAL A 162 -19.79 -12.50 -0.27
C VAL A 162 -18.60 -13.10 0.48
N LYS A 163 -17.41 -12.64 0.12
CA LYS A 163 -16.17 -12.84 0.87
C LYS A 163 -15.42 -11.51 0.90
N ALA A 164 -15.11 -10.99 2.07
CA ALA A 164 -14.32 -9.78 2.23
C ALA A 164 -13.16 -10.04 3.19
N VAL A 165 -12.01 -9.45 2.90
CA VAL A 165 -10.86 -9.35 3.80
C VAL A 165 -10.52 -7.87 3.88
N LEU A 166 -10.59 -7.31 5.08
CA LEU A 166 -10.26 -5.92 5.37
C LEU A 166 -9.10 -5.94 6.35
N ASN A 167 -8.01 -5.28 5.98
CA ASN A 167 -6.86 -5.07 6.85
C ASN A 167 -6.51 -3.58 6.87
N ASP A 168 -6.22 -3.03 8.04
CA ASP A 168 -5.66 -1.69 8.26
C ASP A 168 -4.59 -1.84 9.35
N ASP A 169 -3.40 -2.29 8.93
CA ASP A 169 -2.24 -2.41 9.80
C ASP A 169 -1.46 -1.08 9.78
N ASN A 170 -1.90 -0.14 10.61
CA ASN A 170 -1.12 1.04 11.01
C ASN A 170 -0.17 0.75 12.19
N LEU A 171 -0.02 -0.51 12.58
CA LEU A 171 0.98 -0.91 13.58
C LEU A 171 2.36 -0.81 12.91
N PRO A 172 3.34 -0.07 13.47
CA PRO A 172 4.71 -0.15 13.00
C PRO A 172 5.20 -1.58 13.25
N GLN A 173 5.01 -2.46 12.28
CA GLN A 173 5.60 -3.79 12.28
C GLN A 173 7.09 -3.58 12.07
N ALA A 174 7.82 -3.47 13.18
CA ALA A 174 9.28 -3.49 13.21
C ALA A 174 9.79 -4.89 12.86
N TYR A 175 9.55 -5.33 11.62
CA TYR A 175 10.41 -6.34 10.99
C TYR A 175 11.35 -5.53 10.10
N ALA A 176 12.65 -5.61 10.36
CA ALA A 176 13.69 -4.79 9.75
C ALA A 176 13.90 -5.09 8.25
N GLY A 177 12.86 -5.00 7.40
CA GLY A 177 12.92 -5.24 5.96
C GLY A 177 13.27 -6.68 5.54
N ILE A 178 13.50 -7.60 6.49
CA ILE A 178 14.00 -8.96 6.25
C ILE A 178 12.84 -9.91 5.91
N SER A 179 13.05 -10.76 4.91
CA SER A 179 12.09 -11.73 4.40
C SER A 179 11.63 -12.79 5.44
N GLN A 180 10.35 -12.78 5.79
CA GLN A 180 9.58 -13.94 6.27
C GLN A 180 8.29 -14.04 5.42
N SER A 181 7.90 -15.24 4.98
CA SER A 181 6.76 -15.40 4.06
C SER A 181 5.42 -15.33 4.80
N TYR A 182 4.61 -14.32 4.47
CA TYR A 182 3.26 -14.10 5.03
C TYR A 182 2.24 -13.88 3.89
N LYS A 183 2.02 -14.91 3.07
CA LYS A 183 1.31 -14.80 1.78
C LYS A 183 -0.17 -14.37 1.83
N GLU A 184 -0.82 -14.40 2.98
CA GLU A 184 -2.29 -14.26 3.06
C GLU A 184 -2.81 -13.13 3.95
N PHE A 185 -1.94 -12.37 4.62
CA PHE A 185 -2.37 -11.41 5.65
C PHE A 185 -2.47 -9.95 5.18
N ASN A 186 -1.94 -9.60 4.00
CA ASN A 186 -1.80 -8.20 3.57
C ASN A 186 -2.68 -7.80 2.38
N ARG A 187 -3.81 -8.48 2.11
CA ARG A 187 -4.69 -8.13 0.98
C ARG A 187 -6.05 -7.64 1.44
N ILE A 188 -6.45 -6.47 0.94
CA ILE A 188 -7.74 -5.84 1.19
C ILE A 188 -8.62 -6.06 -0.04
N TYR A 189 -9.66 -6.89 0.07
CA TYR A 189 -10.55 -7.14 -1.06
C TYR A 189 -11.98 -7.49 -0.66
N LEU A 190 -12.91 -7.24 -1.58
CA LEU A 190 -14.30 -7.66 -1.54
C LEU A 190 -14.61 -8.50 -2.77
N GLN A 191 -15.12 -9.70 -2.56
CA GLN A 191 -15.54 -10.63 -3.60
C GLN A 191 -17.03 -10.92 -3.47
N LEU A 192 -17.77 -10.72 -4.55
CA LEU A 192 -19.14 -11.15 -4.74
C LEU A 192 -19.16 -12.27 -5.77
N PHE A 193 -19.90 -13.34 -5.51
CA PHE A 193 -19.97 -14.45 -6.45
C PHE A 193 -21.32 -15.15 -6.44
N ALA A 194 -21.73 -15.59 -7.63
CA ALA A 194 -22.95 -16.32 -7.93
C ALA A 194 -22.61 -17.49 -8.90
N PRO A 195 -23.55 -18.39 -9.23
CA PRO A 195 -23.24 -19.60 -10.01
C PRO A 195 -22.60 -19.39 -11.38
N ASN A 196 -22.74 -18.23 -12.00
CA ASN A 196 -22.23 -17.92 -13.34
C ASN A 196 -21.46 -16.60 -13.43
N TRP A 197 -21.17 -15.95 -12.29
CA TRP A 197 -20.32 -14.76 -12.30
C TRP A 197 -19.67 -14.53 -10.94
N SER A 198 -18.54 -13.82 -10.95
CA SER A 198 -17.92 -13.29 -9.75
C SER A 198 -17.28 -11.94 -10.03
N ALA A 199 -17.38 -11.01 -9.09
CA ALA A 199 -16.70 -9.73 -9.12
C ALA A 199 -15.83 -9.60 -7.89
N THR A 200 -14.57 -9.21 -8.06
CA THR A 200 -13.63 -8.96 -6.97
C THR A 200 -13.09 -7.54 -7.09
N GLY A 201 -13.24 -6.73 -6.05
CA GLY A 201 -12.71 -5.36 -5.97
C GLY A 201 -11.69 -5.22 -4.84
N GLY A 202 -10.72 -4.31 -5.00
CA GLY A 202 -9.62 -4.10 -4.06
C GLY A 202 -8.31 -4.68 -4.59
N ASP A 203 -7.50 -5.29 -3.72
CA ASP A 203 -6.24 -5.91 -4.08
C ASP A 203 -6.46 -7.21 -4.86
N LEU A 204 -6.02 -7.21 -6.10
CA LEU A 204 -6.10 -8.31 -7.05
C LEU A 204 -4.71 -8.93 -7.22
N LEU A 205 -4.68 -10.26 -7.27
CA LEU A 205 -3.51 -11.02 -7.71
C LEU A 205 -3.86 -11.67 -9.05
N LEU A 206 -3.25 -11.17 -10.12
CA LEU A 206 -3.31 -11.79 -11.42
C LEU A 206 -2.12 -12.75 -11.51
N ASP A 207 -2.41 -14.04 -11.69
CA ASP A 207 -1.41 -15.08 -11.85
C ASP A 207 -1.77 -15.91 -13.08
N GLU A 208 -1.08 -15.64 -14.19
CA GLU A 208 -1.33 -16.26 -15.48
C GLU A 208 -0.12 -17.10 -15.88
N GLN A 209 -0.25 -18.44 -15.76
CA GLN A 209 0.82 -19.41 -16.08
C GLN A 209 0.44 -20.36 -17.23
N SER A 210 -0.75 -20.19 -17.80
CA SER A 210 -1.33 -21.13 -18.78
C SER A 210 -0.93 -20.84 -20.23
N ASP A 211 -0.49 -19.61 -20.53
CA ASP A 211 -0.09 -19.22 -21.88
C ASP A 211 1.41 -19.49 -22.08
N TYR A 212 1.80 -19.79 -23.32
CA TYR A 212 3.21 -20.07 -23.61
C TYR A 212 4.06 -18.79 -23.55
N PHE A 213 3.62 -17.73 -24.25
CA PHE A 213 4.37 -16.47 -24.36
C PHE A 213 3.97 -15.40 -23.32
N LEU A 214 2.78 -15.49 -22.73
CA LEU A 214 2.28 -14.51 -21.76
C LEU A 214 2.15 -15.13 -20.36
N LYS A 215 3.28 -15.31 -19.70
CA LYS A 215 3.32 -15.73 -18.29
C LYS A 215 3.61 -14.53 -17.42
N PHE A 216 2.78 -14.25 -16.44
CA PHE A 216 3.00 -13.12 -15.55
C PHE A 216 2.32 -13.28 -14.21
N GLN A 217 2.85 -12.56 -13.23
CA GLN A 217 2.19 -12.31 -11.96
C GLN A 217 2.18 -10.80 -11.69
N ARG A 218 1.00 -10.23 -11.46
CA ARG A 218 0.83 -8.80 -11.15
C ARG A 218 -0.08 -8.64 -9.93
N LYS A 219 0.35 -7.81 -8.98
CA LYS A 219 -0.50 -7.29 -7.90
C LYS A 219 -1.07 -5.96 -8.39
N ALA A 220 -2.39 -5.82 -8.36
CA ALA A 220 -3.09 -4.64 -8.87
C ALA A 220 -4.19 -4.23 -7.89
N GLN A 221 -4.46 -2.93 -7.77
CA GLN A 221 -5.63 -2.43 -7.06
C GLN A 221 -6.71 -2.10 -8.11
N GLY A 222 -7.86 -2.78 -8.05
CA GLY A 222 -8.88 -2.59 -9.09
C GLY A 222 -10.09 -3.51 -8.99
N LEU A 223 -10.69 -3.79 -10.15
CA LEU A 223 -11.87 -4.63 -10.30
C LEU A 223 -11.59 -5.78 -11.27
N SER A 224 -11.96 -7.00 -10.88
CA SER A 224 -11.94 -8.19 -11.73
C SER A 224 -13.33 -8.80 -11.78
N VAL A 225 -13.90 -8.89 -12.97
CA VAL A 225 -15.18 -9.54 -13.24
C VAL A 225 -14.93 -10.81 -14.05
N GLN A 226 -15.58 -11.88 -13.64
CA GLN A 226 -15.59 -13.16 -14.34
C GLN A 226 -17.04 -13.56 -14.60
N ILE A 227 -17.37 -13.94 -15.82
CA ILE A 227 -18.71 -14.34 -16.27
C ILE A 227 -18.60 -15.68 -16.99
N GLY A 228 -19.58 -16.55 -16.78
CA GLY A 228 -19.68 -17.86 -17.43
C GLY A 228 -19.36 -19.03 -16.49
N GLN A 229 -19.36 -20.22 -17.06
CA GLN A 229 -19.18 -21.51 -16.37
C GLN A 229 -18.07 -22.32 -17.05
N LYS A 230 -17.84 -23.55 -16.59
CA LYS A 230 -16.75 -24.45 -17.02
C LYS A 230 -16.41 -24.39 -18.51
N ASP A 231 -17.41 -24.37 -19.40
CA ASP A 231 -17.19 -24.49 -20.85
C ASP A 231 -16.93 -23.16 -21.55
N GLN A 232 -17.36 -22.05 -20.96
CA GLN A 232 -17.19 -20.70 -21.51
C GLN A 232 -17.01 -19.70 -20.38
N GLN A 233 -15.88 -19.01 -20.39
CA GLN A 233 -15.49 -18.09 -19.33
C GLN A 233 -14.93 -16.80 -19.95
N LEU A 234 -15.51 -15.66 -19.56
CA LEU A 234 -14.97 -14.34 -19.82
C LEU A 234 -14.42 -13.77 -18.51
N LYS A 235 -13.17 -13.32 -18.50
CA LYS A 235 -12.53 -12.60 -17.40
C LYS A 235 -12.11 -11.23 -17.91
N VAL A 236 -12.45 -10.19 -17.16
CA VAL A 236 -12.10 -8.80 -17.42
C VAL A 236 -11.55 -8.22 -16.13
N THR A 237 -10.33 -7.73 -16.16
CA THR A 237 -9.63 -7.15 -15.01
C THR A 237 -9.11 -5.78 -15.40
N GLY A 238 -9.33 -4.78 -14.54
CA GLY A 238 -8.81 -3.43 -14.72
C GLY A 238 -8.40 -2.84 -13.38
N GLY A 239 -7.27 -2.13 -13.35
CA GLY A 239 -6.77 -1.53 -12.12
C GLY A 239 -5.48 -0.73 -12.33
N ILE A 240 -4.87 -0.35 -11.21
CA ILE A 240 -3.54 0.25 -11.15
C ILE A 240 -2.56 -0.77 -10.58
N ILE A 241 -1.30 -0.71 -10.99
CA ILE A 241 -0.22 -1.52 -10.41
C ILE A 241 0.85 -0.62 -9.81
N ASP A 242 1.32 -1.00 -8.62
CA ASP A 242 2.28 -0.20 -7.86
C ASP A 242 3.73 -0.56 -8.21
N GLY A 243 3.96 -1.51 -9.10
CA GLY A 243 5.31 -1.90 -9.48
C GLY A 243 5.41 -2.59 -10.82
N GLN A 244 6.65 -2.82 -11.21
CA GLN A 244 7.04 -3.38 -12.49
C GLN A 244 8.03 -4.52 -12.32
N PHE A 245 8.03 -5.42 -13.28
CA PHE A 245 8.93 -6.57 -13.29
C PHE A 245 10.35 -6.14 -13.65
N GLY A 246 11.34 -6.67 -12.96
CA GLY A 246 12.75 -6.45 -13.22
C GLY A 246 13.61 -7.70 -13.06
N ILE A 247 14.76 -7.69 -13.73
CA ILE A 247 15.72 -8.79 -13.70
C ILE A 247 17.13 -8.23 -13.48
N ASN A 248 17.86 -8.77 -12.52
CA ASN A 248 19.28 -8.50 -12.33
C ASN A 248 20.08 -9.76 -12.64
N ARG A 249 21.18 -9.61 -13.39
CA ARG A 249 22.10 -10.69 -13.76
C ARG A 249 23.51 -10.31 -13.38
N PHE A 250 24.16 -11.13 -12.56
CA PHE A 250 25.53 -10.89 -12.11
C PHE A 250 26.24 -12.21 -11.78
N LYS A 251 27.56 -12.16 -11.63
CA LYS A 251 28.35 -13.31 -11.15
C LYS A 251 28.56 -13.19 -9.65
N GLY A 252 28.67 -14.32 -8.99
CA GLY A 252 29.10 -14.37 -7.59
C GLY A 252 30.52 -13.82 -7.42
N ILE A 253 30.88 -13.53 -6.18
CA ILE A 253 32.26 -13.13 -5.80
C ILE A 253 32.71 -14.09 -4.71
N ASP A 254 33.92 -14.68 -4.87
CA ASP A 254 34.46 -15.64 -3.91
C ASP A 254 34.55 -15.01 -2.51
N GLY A 255 34.03 -15.73 -1.51
CA GLY A 255 34.00 -15.26 -0.11
C GLY A 255 32.97 -14.18 0.19
N ASN A 256 32.21 -13.69 -0.81
CA ASN A 256 31.17 -12.68 -0.62
C ASN A 256 29.78 -13.31 -0.70
N GLN A 257 29.08 -13.38 0.42
CA GLN A 257 27.68 -13.84 0.49
C GLN A 257 26.66 -12.70 0.39
N GLY A 258 27.11 -11.48 0.09
CA GLY A 258 26.30 -10.28 0.04
C GLY A 258 26.55 -9.33 1.23
N PRO A 259 25.88 -8.16 1.24
CA PRO A 259 24.74 -7.83 0.39
C PRO A 259 25.12 -7.57 -1.08
N TYR A 260 24.33 -8.13 -2.00
CA TYR A 260 24.31 -7.80 -3.43
C TYR A 260 23.15 -6.82 -3.66
N THR A 261 23.46 -5.58 -4.04
CA THR A 261 22.45 -4.55 -4.32
C THR A 261 21.78 -4.80 -5.66
N LEU A 262 20.46 -4.94 -5.65
CA LEU A 262 19.62 -5.07 -6.84
C LEU A 262 19.20 -3.68 -7.32
N LYS A 263 19.06 -3.53 -8.63
CA LYS A 263 18.71 -2.26 -9.30
C LYS A 263 17.47 -2.41 -10.15
N GLY A 264 16.74 -1.32 -10.36
CA GLY A 264 15.66 -1.30 -11.34
C GLY A 264 16.16 -1.44 -12.78
N ASN A 265 15.24 -1.66 -13.71
CA ASN A 265 15.48 -1.84 -15.13
C ASN A 265 16.19 -0.65 -15.79
N GLN A 266 16.03 0.56 -15.25
CA GLN A 266 16.64 1.80 -15.74
C GLN A 266 17.90 2.18 -14.94
N GLY A 267 18.39 1.26 -14.09
CA GLY A 267 19.55 1.47 -13.22
C GLY A 267 19.21 2.22 -11.93
N GLU A 268 17.92 2.33 -11.58
CA GLU A 268 17.47 2.94 -10.33
C GLU A 268 18.10 2.20 -9.14
N ASN A 269 18.76 2.94 -8.25
CA ASN A 269 19.16 2.45 -6.94
C ASN A 269 18.02 2.74 -5.93
N TYR A 270 18.01 2.04 -4.79
CA TYR A 270 17.00 2.24 -3.73
C TYR A 270 15.56 1.96 -4.17
N ILE A 271 15.38 0.87 -4.91
CA ILE A 271 14.05 0.38 -5.27
C ILE A 271 13.42 -0.39 -4.11
N PHE A 272 12.10 -0.28 -3.94
CA PHE A 272 11.38 -1.16 -3.00
C PHE A 272 10.90 -2.40 -3.76
N ILE A 273 11.38 -3.56 -3.35
CA ILE A 273 10.97 -4.83 -3.95
C ILE A 273 9.62 -5.23 -3.36
N ILE A 274 8.67 -5.58 -4.22
CA ILE A 274 7.37 -6.06 -3.80
C ILE A 274 7.56 -7.40 -3.08
N PRO A 275 7.12 -7.54 -1.82
CA PRO A 275 7.31 -8.77 -1.07
C PRO A 275 6.74 -10.01 -1.77
N ASP A 276 7.46 -11.13 -1.63
CA ASP A 276 7.15 -12.42 -2.24
C ASP A 276 7.15 -12.44 -3.79
N SER A 277 7.68 -11.41 -4.44
CA SER A 277 7.83 -11.37 -5.90
C SER A 277 9.16 -11.90 -6.41
N ASP A 278 10.16 -12.03 -5.52
CA ASP A 278 11.52 -12.43 -5.88
C ASP A 278 11.63 -13.92 -6.20
N LYS A 279 12.46 -14.22 -7.20
CA LYS A 279 12.95 -15.55 -7.55
C LYS A 279 14.45 -15.45 -7.83
N VAL A 280 15.24 -16.12 -7.00
CA VAL A 280 16.70 -16.15 -7.13
C VAL A 280 17.12 -17.47 -7.75
N TYR A 281 17.88 -17.39 -8.84
CA TYR A 281 18.44 -18.52 -9.56
C TYR A 281 19.96 -18.47 -9.49
N VAL A 282 20.58 -19.62 -9.22
CA VAL A 282 22.03 -19.79 -9.35
C VAL A 282 22.31 -20.92 -10.32
N ASN A 283 23.00 -20.62 -11.43
CA ASN A 283 23.22 -21.55 -12.55
C ASN A 283 21.91 -22.24 -13.00
N GLY A 284 20.80 -21.48 -13.04
CA GLY A 284 19.48 -21.96 -13.42
C GLY A 284 18.69 -22.67 -12.32
N GLN A 285 19.28 -23.00 -11.17
CA GLN A 285 18.59 -23.60 -10.05
C GLN A 285 17.86 -22.55 -9.23
N LEU A 286 16.54 -22.68 -9.10
CA LEU A 286 15.73 -21.84 -8.21
C LEU A 286 16.08 -22.14 -6.74
N LEU A 287 16.45 -21.10 -6.01
CA LEU A 287 16.77 -21.16 -4.60
C LEU A 287 15.54 -20.94 -3.72
N LYS A 288 15.63 -21.38 -2.46
CA LYS A 288 14.60 -21.17 -1.43
C LYS A 288 14.92 -19.98 -0.55
N ARG A 289 13.96 -19.06 -0.43
CA ARG A 289 14.02 -17.90 0.48
C ARG A 289 13.75 -18.31 1.94
N GLY A 290 14.51 -17.76 2.88
CA GLY A 290 14.27 -17.88 4.32
C GLY A 290 15.55 -17.75 5.15
N LEU A 291 15.42 -17.39 6.43
CA LEU A 291 16.55 -17.24 7.36
C LEU A 291 17.40 -18.52 7.47
N ASP A 292 16.75 -19.68 7.45
CA ASP A 292 17.39 -21.01 7.49
C ASP A 292 17.33 -21.74 6.13
N GLN A 293 17.13 -21.02 5.03
CA GLN A 293 17.10 -21.57 3.67
C GLN A 293 18.31 -21.07 2.88
N ASP A 294 18.24 -20.93 1.55
CA ASP A 294 19.40 -20.64 0.71
C ASP A 294 19.76 -19.15 0.69
N TYR A 295 18.77 -18.26 0.79
CA TYR A 295 18.99 -16.81 0.78
C TYR A 295 17.93 -16.02 1.56
N ILE A 296 18.26 -14.76 1.86
CA ILE A 296 17.35 -13.73 2.36
C ILE A 296 17.46 -12.48 1.51
N ILE A 297 16.40 -11.69 1.46
CA ILE A 297 16.37 -10.42 0.75
C ILE A 297 15.80 -9.35 1.67
N ASN A 298 16.43 -8.17 1.65
CA ASN A 298 15.87 -6.97 2.25
C ASN A 298 15.04 -6.24 1.19
N TYR A 299 13.73 -6.20 1.37
CA TYR A 299 12.81 -5.63 0.39
C TYR A 299 12.88 -4.09 0.32
N ASP A 300 13.33 -3.44 1.41
CA ASP A 300 13.40 -1.97 1.49
C ASP A 300 14.71 -1.43 0.92
N THR A 301 15.81 -2.15 1.10
CA THR A 301 17.13 -1.76 0.58
C THR A 301 17.48 -2.43 -0.75
N ALA A 302 16.65 -3.36 -1.21
CA ALA A 302 16.89 -4.20 -2.39
C ALA A 302 18.21 -4.98 -2.31
N GLU A 303 18.57 -5.47 -1.13
CA GLU A 303 19.82 -6.18 -0.88
C GLU A 303 19.57 -7.68 -0.75
N LEU A 304 20.20 -8.47 -1.62
CA LEU A 304 20.19 -9.92 -1.57
C LEU A 304 21.39 -10.43 -0.77
N ARG A 305 21.16 -11.36 0.15
CA ARG A 305 22.22 -12.05 0.89
C ARG A 305 21.99 -13.56 0.87
N PHE A 306 23.04 -14.30 0.51
CA PHE A 306 23.04 -15.76 0.55
C PHE A 306 23.40 -16.24 1.95
N ASN A 307 22.74 -17.32 2.37
CA ASN A 307 23.03 -17.92 3.66
C ASN A 307 24.22 -18.88 3.54
N PRO A 308 24.92 -19.18 4.65
CA PRO A 308 26.01 -20.16 4.64
C PRO A 308 25.63 -21.57 4.16
N THR A 309 24.34 -21.88 4.16
CA THR A 309 23.74 -23.11 3.58
C THR A 309 23.90 -23.19 2.06
N PHE A 310 24.10 -22.07 1.38
CA PHE A 310 24.32 -21.99 -0.07
C PHE A 310 25.51 -21.06 -0.39
N PRO A 311 26.77 -21.52 -0.28
CA PRO A 311 27.94 -20.70 -0.52
C PRO A 311 28.08 -20.25 -1.98
N ILE A 312 28.25 -18.94 -2.18
CA ILE A 312 28.52 -18.33 -3.48
C ILE A 312 30.02 -18.28 -3.85
N THR A 313 30.31 -18.51 -5.13
CA THR A 313 31.64 -18.46 -5.76
C THR A 313 31.65 -17.64 -7.06
N SER A 314 32.83 -17.27 -7.54
CA SER A 314 33.05 -16.45 -8.74
C SER A 314 32.57 -17.06 -10.06
N ASN A 315 32.43 -18.38 -10.12
CA ASN A 315 31.99 -19.11 -11.32
C ASN A 315 30.47 -19.23 -11.46
N GLN A 316 29.71 -18.85 -10.43
CA GLN A 316 28.27 -18.97 -10.43
C GLN A 316 27.61 -17.76 -11.09
N ARG A 317 26.64 -18.02 -11.96
CA ARG A 317 25.77 -17.02 -12.56
C ARG A 317 24.51 -16.89 -11.71
N ILE A 318 24.25 -15.68 -11.25
CA ILE A 318 23.11 -15.35 -10.40
C ILE A 318 22.12 -14.54 -11.24
N VAL A 319 20.87 -14.97 -11.23
CA VAL A 319 19.76 -14.23 -11.84
C VAL A 319 18.69 -14.01 -10.79
N VAL A 320 18.25 -12.77 -10.64
CA VAL A 320 17.24 -12.39 -9.67
C VAL A 320 16.10 -11.72 -10.43
N GLU A 321 14.95 -12.40 -10.47
CA GLU A 321 13.70 -11.85 -10.98
C GLU A 321 12.91 -11.29 -9.80
N PHE A 322 12.28 -10.13 -9.95
CA PHE A 322 11.47 -9.51 -8.89
C PHE A 322 10.52 -8.46 -9.47
N ASN A 323 9.47 -8.11 -8.73
CA ASN A 323 8.70 -6.90 -9.00
C ASN A 323 9.15 -5.81 -8.03
N TYR A 324 9.26 -4.57 -8.48
CA TYR A 324 9.64 -3.45 -7.64
C TYR A 324 8.79 -2.21 -7.92
N THR A 325 8.62 -1.35 -6.92
CA THR A 325 7.87 -0.11 -7.10
C THR A 325 8.68 0.89 -7.90
N ASN A 326 8.15 1.32 -9.03
CA ASN A 326 8.65 2.46 -9.80
C ASN A 326 7.74 3.65 -9.49
N GLN A 327 8.30 4.71 -8.91
CA GLN A 327 7.55 5.88 -8.43
C GLN A 327 7.52 7.03 -9.46
N HIS A 328 7.72 6.77 -10.75
CA HIS A 328 7.70 7.84 -11.76
C HIS A 328 6.28 8.16 -12.24
N TYR A 329 5.48 7.15 -12.59
CA TYR A 329 4.15 7.32 -13.19
C TYR A 329 3.13 6.36 -12.57
N VAL A 330 1.86 6.78 -12.53
CA VAL A 330 0.75 5.85 -12.29
C VAL A 330 0.67 4.87 -13.45
N ARG A 331 0.62 3.57 -13.17
CA ARG A 331 0.54 2.53 -14.19
C ARG A 331 -0.80 1.83 -14.18
N TYR A 332 -1.48 1.84 -15.32
CA TYR A 332 -2.74 1.13 -15.51
C TYR A 332 -2.51 -0.27 -16.06
N LEU A 333 -3.30 -1.21 -15.56
CA LEU A 333 -3.36 -2.58 -16.05
C LEU A 333 -4.77 -2.89 -16.53
N ASN A 334 -4.89 -3.49 -17.71
CA ASN A 334 -6.11 -4.10 -18.19
C ASN A 334 -5.80 -5.49 -18.75
N PHE A 335 -6.55 -6.49 -18.32
CA PHE A 335 -6.38 -7.87 -18.76
C PHE A 335 -7.74 -8.50 -19.04
N ASN A 336 -7.90 -9.01 -20.25
CA ASN A 336 -9.14 -9.66 -20.68
C ASN A 336 -8.81 -11.05 -21.23
N ARG A 337 -9.66 -12.03 -20.91
CA ARG A 337 -9.55 -13.37 -21.48
C ARG A 337 -10.92 -13.95 -21.71
N TYR A 338 -11.14 -14.44 -22.91
CA TYR A 338 -12.22 -15.37 -23.21
C TYR A 338 -11.62 -16.78 -23.37
N ARG A 339 -12.23 -17.77 -22.73
CA ARG A 339 -11.87 -19.18 -22.86
C ARG A 339 -13.12 -19.98 -23.19
N HIS A 340 -12.99 -20.87 -24.16
CA HIS A 340 -13.95 -21.92 -24.43
C HIS A 340 -13.28 -23.28 -24.34
N GLN A 341 -13.94 -24.27 -23.73
CA GLN A 341 -13.46 -25.64 -23.68
C GLN A 341 -14.61 -26.63 -23.84
N ASN A 342 -14.30 -27.78 -24.41
CA ASN A 342 -15.10 -28.99 -24.44
C ASN A 342 -14.19 -30.20 -24.20
N ASP A 343 -14.74 -31.41 -24.28
CA ASP A 343 -13.99 -32.65 -23.98
C ASP A 343 -12.77 -32.89 -24.89
N LYS A 344 -12.75 -32.31 -26.10
CA LYS A 344 -11.74 -32.59 -27.14
C LYS A 344 -10.85 -31.41 -27.47
N SER A 345 -11.27 -30.18 -27.16
CA SER A 345 -10.54 -28.97 -27.49
C SER A 345 -10.78 -27.85 -26.49
N SER A 346 -9.79 -26.96 -26.40
CA SER A 346 -9.90 -25.71 -25.68
C SER A 346 -9.27 -24.59 -26.50
N TRP A 347 -9.89 -23.43 -26.53
CA TRP A 347 -9.29 -22.24 -27.10
C TRP A 347 -9.47 -21.04 -26.20
N SER A 348 -8.55 -20.08 -26.30
CA SER A 348 -8.64 -18.84 -25.57
C SER A 348 -8.12 -17.69 -26.41
N VAL A 349 -8.77 -16.54 -26.30
CA VAL A 349 -8.26 -15.26 -26.81
C VAL A 349 -8.06 -14.35 -25.60
N PHE A 350 -6.95 -13.65 -25.56
CA PHE A 350 -6.62 -12.75 -24.47
C PHE A 350 -6.05 -11.43 -24.99
N SER A 351 -6.25 -10.38 -24.20
CA SER A 351 -5.55 -9.11 -24.35
C SER A 351 -5.00 -8.65 -23.01
N PHE A 352 -3.82 -8.04 -23.04
CA PHE A 352 -3.16 -7.49 -21.87
C PHE A 352 -2.62 -6.11 -22.22
N ILE A 353 -2.82 -5.14 -21.34
CA ILE A 353 -2.34 -3.78 -21.47
C ILE A 353 -1.73 -3.40 -20.12
N GLU A 354 -0.49 -2.95 -20.13
CA GLU A 354 0.21 -2.33 -19.01
C GLU A 354 0.79 -1.02 -19.52
N THR A 355 0.29 0.13 -19.06
CA THR A 355 0.65 1.43 -19.63
C THR A 355 0.79 2.50 -18.56
N ASP A 356 1.84 3.29 -18.68
CA ASP A 356 2.05 4.46 -17.83
C ASP A 356 1.11 5.61 -18.23
N ALA A 357 0.59 6.29 -17.22
CA ALA A 357 -0.15 7.51 -17.37
C ALA A 357 0.83 8.67 -17.59
N LYS A 358 1.18 8.95 -18.85
CA LYS A 358 2.18 9.98 -19.20
C LYS A 358 1.95 11.37 -18.60
N ASN A 359 0.72 11.69 -18.21
CA ASN A 359 0.32 12.97 -17.60
C ASN A 359 0.07 12.88 -16.07
N GLN A 360 0.40 11.76 -15.42
CA GLN A 360 0.23 11.56 -13.97
C GLN A 360 1.52 11.01 -13.37
N THR A 361 2.45 11.92 -13.10
CA THR A 361 3.68 11.61 -12.36
C THR A 361 3.37 11.50 -10.86
N LEU A 362 4.14 10.67 -10.15
CA LEU A 362 3.91 10.42 -8.71
C LEU A 362 4.79 11.28 -7.79
N LEU A 363 6.05 11.52 -8.16
CA LEU A 363 7.03 12.18 -7.29
C LEU A 363 7.32 13.65 -7.63
N TYR A 364 7.13 14.06 -8.89
CA TYR A 364 7.48 15.40 -9.35
C TYR A 364 6.74 15.75 -10.64
N ASP A 365 6.47 17.03 -10.85
CA ASP A 365 5.97 17.52 -12.13
C ASP A 365 7.13 17.69 -13.13
N LEU A 366 6.90 17.28 -14.38
CA LEU A 366 7.83 17.52 -15.48
C LEU A 366 7.72 18.97 -15.96
N THR A 367 8.87 19.64 -16.15
CA THR A 367 8.90 20.96 -16.79
C THR A 367 8.72 20.86 -18.31
N PRO A 368 8.32 21.93 -19.01
CA PRO A 368 8.22 21.92 -20.48
C PRO A 368 9.52 21.48 -21.17
N GLU A 369 10.68 21.89 -20.65
CA GLU A 369 12.00 21.52 -21.18
C GLU A 369 12.26 20.02 -21.00
N GLN A 370 11.84 19.44 -19.88
CA GLN A 370 11.96 17.99 -19.62
C GLN A 370 11.05 17.19 -20.54
N VAL A 371 9.82 17.65 -20.77
CA VAL A 371 8.90 17.03 -21.73
C VAL A 371 9.47 17.09 -23.15
N GLU A 372 10.08 18.21 -23.54
CA GLU A 372 10.69 18.34 -24.85
C GLU A 372 11.94 17.45 -25.00
N ALA A 373 12.74 17.32 -23.95
CA ALA A 373 13.85 16.35 -23.92
C ALA A 373 13.33 14.91 -24.11
N LEU A 374 12.26 14.53 -23.41
CA LEU A 374 11.63 13.20 -23.55
C LEU A 374 11.11 12.95 -24.96
N LYS A 375 10.47 13.93 -25.61
CA LYS A 375 10.00 13.79 -27.00
C LYS A 375 11.15 13.54 -27.99
N ASN A 376 12.29 14.16 -27.77
CA ASN A 376 13.44 14.10 -28.68
C ASN A 376 14.37 12.89 -28.41
N ALA A 377 14.12 12.11 -27.35
CA ALA A 377 14.98 11.01 -26.93
C ALA A 377 14.78 9.70 -27.72
N GLY A 378 13.63 9.50 -28.37
CA GLY A 378 13.25 8.19 -28.93
C GLY A 378 13.21 7.11 -27.84
N ASP A 379 13.70 5.92 -28.17
CA ASP A 379 13.80 4.79 -27.24
C ASP A 379 15.06 4.84 -26.33
N ASN A 380 16.05 5.68 -26.64
CA ASN A 380 17.31 5.69 -25.91
C ASN A 380 17.26 6.57 -24.65
N VAL A 381 16.98 5.94 -23.53
CA VAL A 381 16.75 6.61 -22.24
C VAL A 381 17.98 6.63 -21.33
N ASP A 382 19.02 5.87 -21.65
CA ASP A 382 20.21 5.75 -20.82
C ASP A 382 21.08 7.02 -20.82
N GLU A 383 20.91 7.84 -21.84
CA GLU A 383 21.63 9.10 -22.02
C GLU A 383 20.82 10.34 -21.64
N LEU A 384 19.56 10.17 -21.20
CA LEU A 384 18.65 11.29 -20.94
C LEU A 384 18.88 11.95 -19.58
N TRP A 385 20.01 12.64 -19.45
CA TRP A 385 20.40 13.41 -18.28
C TRP A 385 20.14 14.89 -18.50
N ILE A 386 19.26 15.47 -17.70
CA ILE A 386 18.96 16.92 -17.74
C ILE A 386 19.57 17.63 -16.52
N GLU A 387 20.06 18.85 -16.73
CA GLU A 387 20.50 19.74 -15.65
C GLU A 387 19.37 19.90 -14.62
N ALA A 388 19.71 19.70 -13.34
CA ALA A 388 18.75 19.64 -12.26
C ALA A 388 18.96 20.81 -11.28
N ALA A 389 18.99 22.02 -11.83
CA ALA A 389 19.16 23.25 -11.08
C ALA A 389 17.97 24.18 -11.31
N LYS A 390 17.32 24.61 -10.22
CA LYS A 390 16.20 25.55 -10.27
C LYS A 390 16.58 26.84 -9.56
N PRO A 391 16.36 28.03 -10.15
CA PRO A 391 16.56 29.30 -9.46
C PRO A 391 15.76 29.33 -8.16
N ALA A 392 16.38 29.83 -7.09
CA ALA A 392 15.80 29.91 -5.77
C ALA A 392 16.20 31.21 -5.08
N SER A 393 15.36 31.70 -4.18
CA SER A 393 15.71 32.79 -3.26
C SER A 393 16.48 32.25 -2.06
N PHE A 394 17.29 33.12 -1.45
CA PHE A 394 17.99 32.80 -0.21
C PHE A 394 17.03 32.34 0.89
N ASP A 395 17.38 31.24 1.54
CA ASP A 395 16.66 30.64 2.66
C ASP A 395 17.67 29.83 3.49
N GLU A 396 17.81 30.19 4.76
CA GLU A 396 18.74 29.55 5.70
C GLU A 396 18.43 28.06 5.93
N ASN A 397 17.21 27.62 5.63
CA ASN A 397 16.77 26.22 5.77
C ASN A 397 16.93 25.41 4.47
N LYS A 398 17.56 25.97 3.43
CA LYS A 398 17.82 25.30 2.15
C LYS A 398 19.30 25.13 1.89
N ILE A 399 19.64 24.07 1.16
CA ILE A 399 20.98 23.90 0.59
C ILE A 399 20.99 24.59 -0.78
N LEU A 400 21.70 25.70 -0.87
CA LEU A 400 21.77 26.54 -2.06
C LEU A 400 23.17 26.52 -2.68
N TYR A 401 23.21 26.72 -3.98
CA TYR A 401 24.43 26.77 -4.77
C TYR A 401 24.42 28.01 -5.65
N LYS A 402 25.59 28.61 -5.87
CA LYS A 402 25.80 29.60 -6.94
C LYS A 402 26.46 28.94 -8.13
N LYS A 403 26.10 29.39 -9.33
CA LYS A 403 26.75 28.93 -10.56
C LYS A 403 28.06 29.70 -10.76
N VAL A 404 29.19 29.00 -10.72
CA VAL A 404 30.53 29.55 -10.92
C VAL A 404 31.06 29.11 -12.27
N GLN A 405 31.69 30.02 -12.99
CA GLN A 405 32.36 29.75 -14.24
C GLN A 405 33.88 29.86 -14.06
N ASN A 406 34.60 28.79 -14.36
CA ASN A 406 36.06 28.75 -14.34
C ASN A 406 36.57 28.28 -15.71
N GLY A 407 36.96 29.24 -16.56
CA GLY A 407 37.33 28.98 -17.95
C GLY A 407 36.14 28.46 -18.77
N SER A 408 36.30 27.29 -19.39
CA SER A 408 35.24 26.59 -20.14
C SER A 408 34.31 25.74 -19.27
N VAL A 409 34.61 25.60 -17.98
CA VAL A 409 33.84 24.76 -17.06
C VAL A 409 32.89 25.63 -16.23
N SER A 410 31.61 25.28 -16.20
CA SER A 410 30.65 25.83 -15.26
C SER A 410 30.26 24.78 -14.23
N TYR A 411 30.19 25.16 -12.97
CA TYR A 411 29.85 24.27 -11.86
C TYR A 411 29.06 25.01 -10.77
N TYR A 412 28.43 24.26 -9.88
CA TYR A 412 27.62 24.75 -8.79
C TYR A 412 28.45 24.69 -7.50
N GLN A 413 28.71 25.84 -6.91
CA GLN A 413 29.44 25.96 -5.65
C GLN A 413 28.44 26.20 -4.51
N TYR A 414 28.52 25.38 -3.46
CA TYR A 414 27.69 25.57 -2.26
C TYR A 414 27.92 26.97 -1.66
N THR A 415 26.84 27.63 -1.24
CA THR A 415 26.88 28.92 -0.55
C THR A 415 25.77 29.00 0.50
N ASN A 416 26.03 29.72 1.58
CA ASN A 416 25.07 30.04 2.65
C ASN A 416 24.91 31.55 2.82
N GLN A 417 25.34 32.34 1.83
CA GLN A 417 25.24 33.79 1.82
C GLN A 417 24.03 34.23 1.00
N ASP A 418 23.46 35.38 1.35
CA ASP A 418 22.42 36.04 0.56
C ASP A 418 23.06 36.72 -0.66
N GLU A 419 23.23 35.94 -1.73
CA GLU A 419 23.81 36.35 -3.01
C GLU A 419 22.75 36.28 -4.12
N PRO A 420 22.88 37.04 -5.23
CA PRO A 420 22.04 36.86 -6.41
C PRO A 420 22.34 35.52 -7.11
N ASP A 421 21.40 35.05 -7.95
CA ASP A 421 21.54 33.84 -8.79
C ASP A 421 21.82 32.55 -8.01
N LEU A 422 21.05 32.31 -6.95
CA LEU A 422 21.07 31.08 -6.18
C LEU A 422 20.21 30.00 -6.85
N TYR A 423 20.65 28.75 -6.68
CA TYR A 423 20.01 27.57 -7.24
C TYR A 423 19.82 26.49 -6.18
N GLU A 424 18.65 25.86 -6.21
CA GLU A 424 18.46 24.54 -5.61
C GLU A 424 18.89 23.50 -6.64
N VAL A 425 19.91 22.71 -6.29
CA VAL A 425 20.53 21.74 -7.21
C VAL A 425 20.33 20.33 -6.69
N LYS A 426 19.82 19.45 -7.55
CA LYS A 426 19.72 18.02 -7.28
C LYS A 426 20.90 17.30 -7.90
N PHE A 427 21.53 16.43 -7.10
CA PHE A 427 22.65 15.61 -7.54
C PHE A 427 22.23 14.15 -7.63
N SER A 428 22.63 13.51 -8.72
CA SER A 428 22.42 12.08 -8.94
C SER A 428 23.76 11.38 -9.03
N PHE A 429 23.78 10.13 -8.57
CA PHE A 429 24.97 9.29 -8.67
C PHE A 429 25.19 8.88 -10.13
N ALA A 430 26.28 9.34 -10.73
CA ALA A 430 26.69 9.03 -12.10
C ALA A 430 27.53 7.74 -12.18
N GLY A 431 28.01 7.24 -11.03
CA GLY A 431 28.91 6.10 -10.93
C GLY A 431 30.26 6.52 -10.37
N GLN A 432 30.99 5.55 -9.81
CA GLN A 432 32.28 5.81 -9.19
C GLN A 432 33.27 6.41 -10.21
N ASN A 433 33.83 7.58 -9.91
CA ASN A 433 34.72 8.35 -10.80
C ASN A 433 34.12 8.68 -12.17
N LYS A 434 32.78 8.75 -12.28
CA LYS A 434 32.07 9.13 -13.52
C LYS A 434 31.36 10.48 -13.43
N GLY A 435 31.38 11.09 -12.27
CA GLY A 435 30.79 12.40 -12.01
C GLY A 435 31.84 13.47 -11.75
N SER A 436 31.35 14.67 -11.45
CA SER A 436 32.17 15.84 -11.20
C SER A 436 32.15 16.29 -9.73
N TYR A 437 31.27 15.71 -8.92
CA TYR A 437 31.03 16.10 -7.53
C TYR A 437 31.20 14.93 -6.56
N GLN A 438 31.58 15.25 -5.33
CA GLN A 438 31.55 14.34 -4.19
C GLN A 438 30.70 14.91 -3.06
N ILE A 439 30.24 14.06 -2.15
CA ILE A 439 29.58 14.52 -0.92
C ILE A 439 30.66 15.12 -0.02
N SER A 440 30.56 16.41 0.25
CA SER A 440 31.48 17.13 1.15
C SER A 440 30.98 17.08 2.60
N GLN A 441 29.67 17.25 2.81
CA GLN A 441 29.07 17.27 4.14
C GLN A 441 27.67 16.65 4.14
N VAL A 442 27.31 15.97 5.23
CA VAL A 442 25.94 15.54 5.53
C VAL A 442 25.41 16.37 6.68
N THR A 443 24.28 17.05 6.47
CA THR A 443 23.63 17.94 7.45
C THR A 443 22.24 17.42 7.81
N ALA A 444 21.59 18.05 8.79
CA ALA A 444 20.21 17.74 9.16
C ALA A 444 19.20 18.02 8.03
N ILE A 445 19.48 18.99 7.15
CA ILE A 445 18.62 19.39 6.03
C ILE A 445 18.96 18.65 4.71
N GLY A 446 20.08 17.93 4.64
CA GLY A 446 20.46 17.16 3.45
C GLY A 446 21.97 17.04 3.22
N LYS A 447 22.34 16.55 2.04
CA LYS A 447 23.74 16.36 1.62
C LYS A 447 24.23 17.57 0.83
N ILE A 448 25.42 18.06 1.15
CA ILE A 448 26.13 19.12 0.43
C ILE A 448 27.17 18.48 -0.48
N TYR A 449 27.17 18.88 -1.75
CA TYR A 449 28.06 18.36 -2.77
C TYR A 449 29.11 19.41 -3.13
N GLU A 450 30.33 18.96 -3.40
CA GLU A 450 31.44 19.81 -3.78
C GLU A 450 32.00 19.35 -5.12
N TYR A 451 32.26 20.32 -6.00
CA TYR A 451 32.89 20.08 -7.29
C TYR A 451 34.38 19.76 -7.08
N ILE A 452 34.81 18.59 -7.56
CA ILE A 452 36.21 18.15 -7.44
C ILE A 452 36.92 17.98 -8.77
N GLY A 453 36.22 18.14 -9.89
CA GLY A 453 36.78 18.01 -11.24
C GLY A 453 35.99 17.02 -12.08
N SER A 454 35.95 17.26 -13.40
CA SER A 454 35.23 16.38 -14.33
C SER A 454 35.78 14.95 -14.31
N ASN A 455 34.90 13.96 -14.14
CA ASN A 455 35.23 12.54 -14.00
C ASN A 455 36.17 12.23 -12.83
N GLN A 456 36.17 13.05 -11.78
CA GLN A 456 36.94 12.81 -10.55
C GLN A 456 36.04 12.51 -9.35
N GLY A 457 34.73 12.72 -9.49
CA GLY A 457 33.74 12.41 -8.46
C GLY A 457 32.73 11.36 -8.89
N ASP A 458 31.68 11.26 -8.08
CA ASP A 458 30.68 10.20 -8.17
C ASP A 458 29.29 10.73 -8.57
N TYR A 459 29.10 12.04 -8.48
CA TYR A 459 27.81 12.70 -8.62
C TYR A 459 27.83 13.78 -9.72
N GLU A 460 26.68 13.98 -10.34
CA GLU A 460 26.43 15.04 -11.33
C GLU A 460 25.20 15.87 -10.93
N PRO A 461 25.16 17.19 -11.20
CA PRO A 461 24.02 18.07 -10.94
C PRO A 461 22.93 17.90 -12.01
N LYS A 462 22.64 16.64 -12.33
CA LYS A 462 21.71 16.21 -13.35
C LYS A 462 20.77 15.17 -12.77
N ILE A 463 19.58 15.05 -13.34
CA ILE A 463 18.67 13.94 -13.07
C ILE A 463 18.47 13.14 -14.34
N LYS A 464 18.36 11.81 -14.20
CA LYS A 464 17.95 10.93 -15.28
C LYS A 464 16.43 11.03 -15.41
N LEU A 465 15.94 11.37 -16.60
CA LEU A 465 14.51 11.35 -16.88
C LEU A 465 14.11 9.94 -17.35
N THR A 466 13.09 9.37 -16.71
CA THR A 466 12.51 8.10 -17.11
C THR A 466 11.26 8.39 -17.94
N PRO A 467 11.14 7.95 -19.20
CA PRO A 467 9.91 8.12 -19.94
C PRO A 467 8.81 7.14 -19.48
N PRO A 468 7.54 7.49 -19.71
CA PRO A 468 6.41 6.59 -19.51
C PRO A 468 6.36 5.53 -20.63
N VAL A 469 6.18 4.26 -20.27
CA VAL A 469 6.19 3.12 -21.21
C VAL A 469 4.80 2.50 -21.42
N SER A 470 4.61 1.77 -22.52
CA SER A 470 3.37 1.01 -22.80
C SER A 470 3.66 -0.37 -23.36
N LYS A 471 3.07 -1.40 -22.76
CA LYS A 471 3.13 -2.79 -23.23
C LYS A 471 1.72 -3.31 -23.49
N LYS A 472 1.43 -3.68 -24.73
CA LYS A 472 0.12 -4.22 -25.15
C LYS A 472 0.33 -5.55 -25.84
N PHE A 473 -0.50 -6.53 -25.52
CA PHE A 473 -0.45 -7.87 -26.09
C PHE A 473 -1.85 -8.32 -26.49
N VAL A 474 -1.94 -9.02 -27.61
CA VAL A 474 -3.12 -9.78 -28.02
C VAL A 474 -2.66 -11.15 -28.46
N GLY A 475 -3.33 -12.19 -28.00
CA GLY A 475 -2.94 -13.55 -28.34
C GLY A 475 -4.10 -14.54 -28.34
N VAL A 476 -3.80 -15.69 -28.94
CA VAL A 476 -4.71 -16.82 -29.07
C VAL A 476 -3.97 -18.10 -28.69
N ASN A 477 -4.66 -18.99 -27.97
CA ASN A 477 -4.22 -20.36 -27.77
C ASN A 477 -5.28 -21.31 -28.27
N TYR A 478 -4.83 -22.43 -28.82
CA TYR A 478 -5.66 -23.55 -29.23
C TYR A 478 -5.02 -24.85 -28.76
N ARG A 479 -5.80 -25.70 -28.11
CA ARG A 479 -5.42 -27.06 -27.75
C ARG A 479 -6.43 -28.04 -28.30
N PHE A 480 -5.95 -29.09 -28.95
CA PHE A 480 -6.77 -30.16 -29.50
C PHE A 480 -6.23 -31.50 -29.05
N ASN A 481 -7.08 -32.21 -28.30
CA ASN A 481 -6.77 -33.46 -27.65
C ASN A 481 -8.02 -34.36 -27.68
N PRO A 482 -8.39 -34.86 -28.88
CA PRO A 482 -9.64 -35.60 -29.10
C PRO A 482 -9.65 -37.00 -28.48
N ASN A 483 -8.48 -37.53 -28.11
CA ASN A 483 -8.27 -38.83 -27.50
C ASN A 483 -6.88 -38.87 -26.84
N THR A 484 -6.50 -39.99 -26.23
CA THR A 484 -5.20 -40.16 -25.55
C THR A 484 -3.99 -40.28 -26.47
N LYS A 485 -4.18 -40.29 -27.80
CA LYS A 485 -3.11 -40.43 -28.80
C LYS A 485 -2.64 -39.11 -29.38
N THR A 486 -3.42 -38.04 -29.26
CA THR A 486 -3.13 -36.75 -29.92
C THR A 486 -3.20 -35.62 -28.91
N ASP A 487 -2.13 -34.84 -28.78
CA ASP A 487 -2.08 -33.57 -28.06
C ASP A 487 -1.43 -32.52 -28.98
N LEU A 488 -2.25 -31.62 -29.51
CA LEU A 488 -1.82 -30.48 -30.32
C LEU A 488 -2.04 -29.21 -29.52
N PHE A 489 -1.02 -28.38 -29.42
CA PHE A 489 -1.08 -27.06 -28.80
C PHE A 489 -0.46 -26.03 -29.74
N VAL A 490 -1.19 -24.94 -29.98
CA VAL A 490 -0.79 -23.82 -30.81
C VAL A 490 -1.01 -22.54 -30.01
N SER A 491 -0.02 -21.66 -30.00
CA SER A 491 -0.09 -20.34 -29.37
C SER A 491 0.45 -19.29 -30.34
N GLY A 492 -0.27 -18.19 -30.51
CA GLY A 492 0.15 -17.04 -31.29
C GLY A 492 -0.09 -15.76 -30.50
N ILE A 493 0.86 -14.83 -30.56
CA ILE A 493 0.79 -13.56 -29.85
C ILE A 493 1.39 -12.44 -30.70
N ILE A 494 0.83 -11.25 -30.58
CA ILE A 494 1.39 -10.00 -31.08
C ILE A 494 1.54 -9.02 -29.92
N ASN A 495 2.60 -8.23 -29.93
CA ASN A 495 2.81 -7.16 -28.95
C ASN A 495 2.96 -5.80 -29.66
N HIS A 496 2.60 -4.75 -28.96
CA HIS A 496 3.03 -3.37 -29.21
C HIS A 496 3.71 -2.89 -27.94
N THR A 497 5.00 -2.55 -28.01
CA THR A 497 5.80 -2.15 -26.85
C THR A 497 6.51 -0.84 -27.16
N ASP A 498 6.01 0.23 -26.56
CA ASP A 498 6.49 1.60 -26.72
C ASP A 498 7.32 1.95 -25.47
N GLN A 499 8.60 2.29 -25.66
CA GLN A 499 9.53 2.65 -24.57
C GLN A 499 9.44 4.12 -24.17
N ASN A 500 8.72 4.95 -24.93
CA ASN A 500 8.60 6.37 -24.66
C ASN A 500 7.31 6.99 -25.25
N LEU A 501 6.24 7.02 -24.44
CA LEU A 501 4.93 7.58 -24.83
C LEU A 501 4.92 9.10 -25.10
N PHE A 502 6.06 9.79 -24.94
CA PHE A 502 6.24 11.17 -25.38
C PHE A 502 6.85 11.26 -26.78
N SER A 503 7.69 10.32 -27.19
CA SER A 503 8.35 10.34 -28.50
C SER A 503 7.53 9.65 -29.57
N LYS A 504 7.93 9.90 -30.82
CA LYS A 504 7.51 9.13 -32.00
C LYS A 504 8.72 8.62 -32.80
N ILE A 505 9.90 8.87 -32.25
CA ILE A 505 11.18 8.50 -32.87
C ILE A 505 11.38 7.04 -32.49
N ASP A 506 11.71 6.22 -33.48
CA ASP A 506 11.96 4.78 -33.38
C ASP A 506 10.74 3.85 -33.26
N ASP A 507 9.50 4.34 -33.13
CA ASP A 507 8.23 3.54 -33.04
C ASP A 507 8.00 2.47 -34.14
N GLN A 508 8.81 2.45 -35.20
CA GLN A 508 8.75 1.46 -36.29
C GLN A 508 9.06 0.04 -35.81
N ASN A 509 9.75 -0.12 -34.67
CA ASN A 509 10.15 -1.39 -34.07
C ASN A 509 9.22 -1.85 -32.92
N ASP A 510 8.15 -1.10 -32.60
CA ASP A 510 7.29 -1.38 -31.44
C ASP A 510 6.47 -2.67 -31.57
N ILE A 511 6.23 -3.13 -32.80
CA ILE A 511 5.33 -4.25 -33.09
C ILE A 511 6.14 -5.51 -33.39
N GLY A 512 5.84 -6.57 -32.63
CA GLY A 512 6.42 -7.89 -32.82
C GLY A 512 5.37 -9.00 -32.69
N GLY A 513 5.76 -10.21 -33.06
CA GLY A 513 4.90 -11.39 -32.95
C GLY A 513 5.67 -12.68 -32.66
N ALA A 514 5.00 -13.63 -32.03
CA ALA A 514 5.57 -14.95 -31.75
C ALA A 514 4.54 -16.06 -31.94
N PHE A 515 5.03 -17.24 -32.32
CA PHE A 515 4.24 -18.43 -32.59
C PHE A 515 4.89 -19.66 -31.99
N HIS A 516 4.09 -20.51 -31.36
CA HIS A 516 4.51 -21.77 -30.76
C HIS A 516 3.59 -22.89 -31.20
N LEU A 517 4.19 -23.99 -31.67
CA LEU A 517 3.52 -25.24 -32.00
C LEU A 517 4.15 -26.36 -31.19
N LYS A 518 3.30 -27.13 -30.51
CA LYS A 518 3.65 -28.42 -29.92
C LYS A 518 2.66 -29.47 -30.42
N TRP A 519 3.17 -30.51 -31.05
CA TRP A 519 2.37 -31.64 -31.52
C TRP A 519 2.97 -32.94 -30.99
N ASP A 520 2.14 -33.71 -30.29
CA ASP A 520 2.47 -34.97 -29.69
C ASP A 520 1.45 -36.02 -30.17
N GLN A 521 1.94 -37.00 -30.93
CA GLN A 521 1.11 -38.00 -31.60
C GLN A 521 1.64 -39.41 -31.35
N ASN A 522 0.85 -40.24 -30.67
CA ASN A 522 1.05 -41.68 -30.69
C ASN A 522 0.52 -42.22 -32.02
N ILE A 523 1.44 -42.54 -32.93
CA ILE A 523 1.15 -43.07 -34.27
C ILE A 523 0.74 -44.54 -34.15
N PHE A 524 1.41 -45.29 -33.26
CA PHE A 524 1.18 -46.71 -33.08
C PHE A 524 1.37 -47.12 -31.62
N GLN A 525 0.44 -47.90 -31.07
CA GLN A 525 0.54 -48.43 -29.71
C GLN A 525 -0.03 -49.86 -29.67
N LYS A 526 0.86 -50.85 -29.49
CA LYS A 526 0.56 -52.25 -29.14
C LYS A 526 1.39 -52.65 -27.91
N ALA A 527 1.03 -53.75 -27.25
CA ALA A 527 1.56 -54.19 -25.95
C ALA A 527 3.09 -54.02 -25.75
N GLU A 528 3.89 -54.24 -26.80
CA GLU A 528 5.36 -54.13 -26.74
C GLU A 528 5.96 -53.04 -27.66
N LYS A 529 5.14 -52.32 -28.42
CA LYS A 529 5.61 -51.38 -29.46
C LYS A 529 4.83 -50.07 -29.42
N ASN A 530 5.55 -48.98 -29.20
CA ASN A 530 5.02 -47.62 -29.22
C ASN A 530 5.83 -46.76 -30.20
N ILE A 531 5.15 -46.10 -31.13
CA ILE A 531 5.75 -45.08 -32.00
C ILE A 531 5.06 -43.75 -31.68
N ARG A 532 5.85 -42.79 -31.21
CA ARG A 532 5.41 -41.45 -30.83
C ARG A 532 6.19 -40.40 -31.62
N LEU A 533 5.47 -39.48 -32.24
CA LEU A 533 6.01 -38.29 -32.89
C LEU A 533 5.85 -37.10 -31.94
N LEU A 534 6.95 -36.39 -31.67
CA LEU A 534 6.95 -35.15 -30.90
C LEU A 534 7.58 -34.05 -31.73
N THR A 535 6.79 -33.03 -32.07
CA THR A 535 7.24 -31.83 -32.79
C THR A 535 7.05 -30.62 -31.89
N LYS A 536 8.10 -29.79 -31.79
CA LYS A 536 8.05 -28.48 -31.15
C LYS A 536 8.68 -27.45 -32.08
N TYR A 537 8.02 -26.31 -32.27
CA TYR A 537 8.50 -25.25 -33.13
C TYR A 537 8.14 -23.88 -32.53
N ASP A 538 9.14 -23.02 -32.39
CA ASP A 538 9.00 -21.64 -31.95
C ASP A 538 9.45 -20.70 -33.08
N TYR A 539 8.62 -19.71 -33.40
CA TYR A 539 9.00 -18.53 -34.16
C TYR A 539 8.85 -17.31 -33.26
N VAL A 540 9.88 -16.47 -33.21
CA VAL A 540 9.88 -15.23 -32.43
C VAL A 540 10.46 -14.15 -33.33
N ASP A 541 9.65 -13.14 -33.61
CA ASP A 541 10.07 -11.97 -34.37
C ASP A 541 11.14 -11.16 -33.59
N ALA A 542 12.04 -10.48 -34.29
CA ALA A 542 13.11 -9.70 -33.66
C ALA A 542 12.58 -8.57 -32.76
N ASN A 543 11.40 -8.03 -33.08
CA ASN A 543 10.75 -6.96 -32.33
C ASN A 543 9.81 -7.50 -31.23
N PHE A 544 9.64 -8.82 -31.12
CA PHE A 544 8.80 -9.39 -30.07
C PHE A 544 9.45 -9.24 -28.70
N THR A 545 8.86 -8.40 -27.86
CA THR A 545 9.32 -8.17 -26.50
C THR A 545 8.36 -8.86 -25.53
N PRO A 546 8.77 -9.96 -24.86
CA PRO A 546 7.90 -10.63 -23.90
C PRO A 546 7.63 -9.74 -22.67
N LEU A 547 6.46 -9.90 -22.05
CA LEU A 547 6.11 -9.15 -20.84
C LEU A 547 7.09 -9.46 -19.69
N ASP A 548 7.20 -10.75 -19.36
CA ASP A 548 8.12 -11.37 -18.41
C ASP A 548 8.80 -12.60 -19.08
N PRO A 549 9.91 -13.14 -18.55
CA PRO A 549 10.53 -14.35 -19.06
C PRO A 549 9.56 -15.53 -19.18
N TYR A 550 9.44 -16.07 -20.40
CA TYR A 550 8.57 -17.22 -20.67
C TYR A 550 9.33 -18.54 -20.82
N ARG A 551 10.66 -18.45 -21.02
CA ARG A 551 11.62 -19.56 -21.10
C ARG A 551 12.40 -19.70 -19.79
N PRO A 552 12.99 -20.88 -19.52
CA PRO A 552 13.93 -21.03 -18.41
C PRO A 552 15.08 -20.02 -18.51
N VAL A 553 15.62 -19.60 -17.36
CA VAL A 553 16.70 -18.61 -17.25
C VAL A 553 17.98 -19.00 -18.02
N GLU A 554 18.17 -20.30 -18.25
CA GLU A 554 19.33 -20.88 -18.94
C GLU A 554 19.11 -21.15 -20.44
N PHE A 555 17.98 -20.68 -21.00
CA PHE A 555 17.69 -20.84 -22.42
C PHE A 555 18.49 -19.88 -23.31
#